data_AF-A0A538G2Y4-F1
#
_entry.id   AF-A0A538G2Y4-F1
#
_cell.length_a   1.000
_cell.length_b   1.000
_cell.length_c   1.000
_cell.angle_alpha   90.00
_cell.angle_beta   90.00
_cell.angle_gamma   90.00
#
_symmetry.space_group_name_H-M   'P 1'
#
loop_
_entity.id
_entity.type
_entity.pdbx_description
1 polymer ?
#
loop_
_entity_poly.entity_id
_entity_poly.type
_entity_poly.pdbx_seq_one_letter_code
_entity_poly.pdbx_strand_id
1 'polypeptide(L)'
;MGKRAGVGGIAVFRPSVNATAIERGCEGGAVPLLSAPSRSGLRLAAARLFLGVLPPALLVLLVVARYLTGTKLGFDYKPLWDASRHVLHGASPYPRPEALIDEHQFVYPPLAAFLFAPLAALPFAVAAPLLAVVELAATGLTLRVLGVRDWRCYGVVLLWYPVLQNFLLGSITSLLALGLAVVWRYRDSRRASPVALAALIAAKIFLWPLLVWLGASRRWLVGVRALGLAIAGLFLSWALIGFAGLGSYLRLLDELSRLEQWKSYSAVALGMALGLTGGESRALALA
;
A
#
# COMPACT_ATOMS: atom_id res chain seq x y z
N MET A 1 62.08 31.68 -37.01
CA MET A 1 61.83 32.23 -35.65
C MET A 1 61.18 31.13 -34.83
N GLY A 2 61.64 30.63 -33.68
CA GLY A 2 62.84 30.82 -32.88
C GLY A 2 62.77 29.76 -31.77
N LYS A 3 63.85 28.99 -31.59
CA LYS A 3 64.07 27.98 -30.54
C LYS A 3 64.21 28.63 -29.16
N ARG A 4 63.69 27.97 -28.10
CA ARG A 4 64.26 27.81 -26.73
C ARG A 4 63.62 26.52 -26.15
N ALA A 5 64.27 25.41 -25.80
CA ALA A 5 65.56 25.08 -25.17
C ALA A 5 65.65 25.46 -23.67
N GLY A 6 65.78 24.42 -22.83
CA GLY A 6 66.07 24.40 -21.38
C GLY A 6 65.46 23.11 -20.80
N VAL A 7 66.13 21.96 -20.67
CA VAL A 7 67.40 21.56 -20.02
C VAL A 7 67.39 21.74 -18.50
N GLY A 8 67.59 20.62 -17.79
CA GLY A 8 68.01 20.53 -16.39
C GLY A 8 66.90 20.00 -15.45
N GLY A 9 66.99 18.87 -14.78
CA GLY A 9 68.13 17.98 -14.56
C GLY A 9 67.67 16.66 -13.94
N ILE A 10 68.47 15.63 -14.17
CA ILE A 10 68.39 14.30 -13.59
C ILE A 10 68.95 14.36 -12.17
N ALA A 11 68.26 13.78 -11.19
CA ALA A 11 68.85 13.42 -9.90
C ALA A 11 68.65 11.93 -9.64
N VAL A 12 69.79 11.22 -9.65
CA VAL A 12 69.96 9.79 -9.39
C VAL A 12 70.10 9.55 -7.89
N PHE A 13 69.31 8.59 -7.39
CA PHE A 13 69.57 7.57 -6.34
C PHE A 13 70.58 7.84 -5.20
N ARG A 14 70.13 7.67 -3.94
CA ARG A 14 70.63 6.61 -3.03
C ARG A 14 69.79 6.47 -1.74
N PRO A 15 69.71 5.26 -1.16
CA PRO A 15 68.83 4.92 -0.04
C PRO A 15 69.51 5.20 1.31
N SER A 16 68.77 5.69 2.30
CA SER A 16 69.23 5.69 3.69
C SER A 16 68.80 4.39 4.37
N VAL A 17 69.70 3.42 4.34
CA VAL A 17 69.74 2.34 5.34
C VAL A 17 70.21 2.97 6.64
N ASN A 18 69.30 3.14 7.60
CA ASN A 18 69.67 3.20 9.01
C ASN A 18 68.92 2.08 9.73
N ALA A 19 69.66 1.01 9.96
CA ALA A 19 69.33 0.03 10.96
C ALA A 19 69.39 0.71 12.34
N THR A 20 68.24 0.89 12.98
CA THR A 20 68.17 1.06 14.42
C THR A 20 67.50 -0.17 15.02
N ALA A 21 68.37 -0.94 15.67
CA ALA A 21 68.16 -1.94 16.69
C ALA A 21 66.72 -2.15 17.18
N ILE A 22 66.31 -3.41 17.07
CA ILE A 22 65.28 -4.05 17.88
C ILE A 22 65.66 -3.90 19.35
N GLU A 23 64.89 -3.11 20.12
CA GLU A 23 64.72 -3.31 21.55
C GLU A 23 63.23 -3.23 21.93
N ARG A 24 62.73 -4.40 22.31
CA ARG A 24 61.73 -4.66 23.37
C ARG A 24 60.54 -3.71 23.50
N GLY A 25 59.40 -4.24 23.10
CA GLY A 25 58.08 -3.82 23.58
C GLY A 25 57.05 -4.85 23.18
N CYS A 26 57.01 -6.00 23.87
CA CYS A 26 55.80 -6.83 23.93
C CYS A 26 54.73 -6.04 24.68
N GLU A 27 54.17 -5.00 24.07
CA GLU A 27 52.85 -4.53 24.43
C GLU A 27 51.87 -5.24 23.51
N GLY A 28 51.49 -6.44 23.95
CA GLY A 28 50.18 -6.97 23.61
C GLY A 28 49.15 -5.99 24.14
N GLY A 29 48.91 -4.92 23.36
CA GLY A 29 47.76 -4.06 23.53
C GLY A 29 46.55 -4.92 23.29
N ALA A 30 46.08 -5.55 24.36
CA ALA A 30 44.75 -6.13 24.42
C ALA A 30 43.81 -5.00 24.04
N VAL A 31 43.36 -4.99 22.78
CA VAL A 31 42.24 -4.17 22.34
C VAL A 31 41.16 -4.41 23.39
N PRO A 32 40.73 -3.41 24.17
CA PRO A 32 39.75 -3.64 25.21
C PRO A 32 38.48 -4.14 24.52
N LEU A 33 38.25 -5.44 24.55
CA LEU A 33 37.16 -6.10 23.83
C LEU A 33 35.78 -5.65 24.34
N LEU A 34 35.73 -4.90 25.44
CA LEU A 34 34.53 -4.40 26.09
C LEU A 34 34.74 -2.96 26.60
N SER A 35 34.87 -2.00 25.68
CA SER A 35 34.65 -0.59 26.00
C SER A 35 33.20 -0.38 26.46
N ALA A 36 32.98 0.41 27.50
CA ALA A 36 31.62 0.74 27.97
C ALA A 36 30.77 1.30 26.82
N PRO A 37 29.49 0.89 26.69
CA PRO A 37 28.67 1.28 25.56
C PRO A 37 28.45 2.80 25.55
N SER A 38 28.76 3.44 24.43
CA SER A 38 28.52 4.86 24.23
C SER A 38 27.02 5.14 24.12
N ARG A 39 26.59 6.34 24.54
CA ARG A 39 25.18 6.78 24.38
C ARG A 39 24.71 6.71 22.93
N SER A 40 25.60 6.95 21.96
CA SER A 40 25.30 6.83 20.53
C SER A 40 25.13 5.36 20.10
N GLY A 41 25.96 4.45 20.61
CA GLY A 41 25.82 3.01 20.39
C GLY A 41 24.50 2.46 20.94
N LEU A 42 24.15 2.84 22.17
CA LEU A 42 22.87 2.46 22.79
C LEU A 42 21.67 2.98 21.99
N ARG A 43 21.70 4.23 21.52
CA ARG A 43 20.64 4.81 20.67
C ARG A 43 20.47 4.05 19.36
N LEU A 44 21.56 3.67 18.70
CA LEU A 44 21.49 2.91 17.45
C LEU A 44 20.98 1.49 17.67
N ALA A 45 21.43 0.83 18.75
CA ALA A 45 20.93 -0.50 19.12
C ALA A 45 19.42 -0.45 19.43
N ALA A 46 18.97 0.52 20.22
CA ALA A 46 17.56 0.74 20.49
C ALA A 46 16.78 1.00 19.20
N ALA A 47 17.26 1.85 18.30
CA ALA A 47 16.61 2.08 17.02
C ALA A 47 16.47 0.79 16.21
N ARG A 48 17.53 -0.03 16.12
CA ARG A 48 17.48 -1.31 15.39
C ARG A 48 16.50 -2.29 16.00
N LEU A 49 16.44 -2.35 17.33
CA LEU A 49 15.47 -3.18 18.02
C LEU A 49 14.04 -2.69 17.77
N PHE A 50 13.73 -1.45 18.13
CA PHE A 50 12.37 -0.92 18.12
C PHE A 50 11.81 -0.59 16.73
N LEU A 51 12.66 -0.27 15.76
CA LEU A 51 12.24 0.12 14.40
C LEU A 51 12.72 -0.85 13.32
N GLY A 52 13.53 -1.85 13.67
CA GLY A 52 14.04 -2.83 12.71
C GLY A 52 13.47 -4.23 12.96
N VAL A 53 13.61 -4.71 14.20
CA VAL A 53 13.28 -6.10 14.57
C VAL A 53 11.88 -6.23 15.14
N LEU A 54 11.52 -5.38 16.10
CA LEU A 54 10.25 -5.46 16.83
C LEU A 54 9.03 -5.30 15.91
N PRO A 55 8.97 -4.36 14.94
CA PRO A 55 7.79 -4.20 14.10
C PRO A 55 7.44 -5.44 13.26
N PRO A 56 8.36 -6.04 12.47
CA PRO A 56 8.03 -7.27 11.74
C PRO A 56 7.78 -8.45 12.68
N ALA A 57 8.49 -8.56 13.82
CA ALA A 57 8.24 -9.62 14.79
C ALA A 57 6.84 -9.52 15.40
N LEU A 58 6.38 -8.32 15.73
CA LEU A 58 5.03 -8.07 16.22
C LEU A 58 3.98 -8.42 15.16
N LEU A 59 4.19 -8.03 13.90
CA LEU A 59 3.29 -8.40 12.81
C LEU A 59 3.17 -9.92 12.68
N VAL A 60 4.31 -10.63 12.67
CA VAL A 60 4.32 -12.10 12.62
C VAL A 60 3.58 -12.70 13.83
N LEU A 61 3.84 -12.18 15.04
CA LEU A 61 3.15 -12.63 16.25
C LEU A 61 1.63 -12.43 16.16
N LEU A 62 1.17 -11.28 15.67
CA LEU A 62 -0.25 -11.00 15.48
C LEU A 62 -0.89 -11.94 14.46
N VAL A 63 -0.18 -12.26 13.36
CA VAL A 63 -0.64 -13.25 12.38
C VAL A 63 -0.75 -14.62 13.02
N VAL A 64 0.29 -15.10 13.71
CA VAL A 64 0.27 -16.39 14.40
C VAL A 64 -0.86 -16.45 15.42
N ALA A 65 -1.02 -15.41 16.25
CA ALA A 65 -2.08 -15.33 17.24
C ALA A 65 -3.47 -15.48 16.60
N ARG A 66 -3.73 -14.81 15.47
CA ARG A 66 -5.00 -14.96 14.73
C ARG A 66 -5.23 -16.41 14.30
N TYR A 67 -4.23 -17.06 13.72
CA TYR A 67 -4.35 -18.47 13.32
C TYR A 67 -4.61 -19.40 14.51
N LEU A 68 -3.96 -19.15 15.66
CA LEU A 68 -4.17 -19.92 16.89
C LEU A 68 -5.57 -19.72 17.49
N THR A 69 -6.18 -18.55 17.31
CA THR A 69 -7.58 -18.28 17.74
C THR A 69 -8.61 -18.70 16.69
N GLY A 70 -8.21 -19.38 15.61
CA GLY A 70 -9.10 -19.81 14.53
C GLY A 70 -9.48 -18.71 13.53
N THR A 71 -8.94 -17.51 13.69
CA THR A 71 -9.22 -16.36 12.81
C THR A 71 -8.19 -16.30 11.69
N LYS A 72 -8.63 -16.43 10.44
CA LYS A 72 -7.71 -16.40 9.28
C LYS A 72 -7.49 -14.98 8.76
N LEU A 73 -6.51 -14.83 7.87
CA LEU A 73 -6.30 -13.61 7.08
C LEU A 73 -7.35 -13.50 5.97
N GLY A 74 -7.54 -12.29 5.45
CA GLY A 74 -8.33 -12.07 4.24
C GLY A 74 -9.84 -11.98 4.49
N PHE A 75 -10.26 -11.61 5.69
CA PHE A 75 -11.66 -11.32 6.00
C PHE A 75 -12.29 -10.34 4.99
N ASP A 76 -11.66 -9.19 4.75
CA ASP A 76 -12.11 -8.19 3.76
C ASP A 76 -11.80 -8.61 2.32
N TYR A 77 -10.83 -9.50 2.12
CA TYR A 77 -10.49 -10.02 0.80
C TYR A 77 -11.49 -11.06 0.31
N LYS A 78 -12.11 -11.82 1.22
CA LYS A 78 -12.96 -12.97 0.89
C LYS A 78 -14.08 -12.64 -0.10
N PRO A 79 -14.87 -11.57 0.06
CA PRO A 79 -15.92 -11.21 -0.91
C PRO A 79 -15.33 -10.87 -2.28
N LEU A 80 -14.19 -10.19 -2.33
CA LEU A 80 -13.47 -9.89 -3.57
C LEU A 80 -12.94 -11.17 -4.23
N TRP A 81 -12.41 -12.12 -3.45
CA TRP A 81 -11.96 -13.42 -3.95
C TRP A 81 -13.12 -14.24 -4.55
N ASP A 82 -14.27 -14.30 -3.87
CA ASP A 82 -15.47 -15.00 -4.36
C ASP A 82 -15.99 -14.35 -5.66
N ALA A 83 -16.09 -13.02 -5.69
CA ALA A 83 -16.46 -12.27 -6.89
C ALA A 83 -15.49 -12.49 -8.05
N SER A 84 -14.18 -12.48 -7.78
CA SER A 84 -13.14 -12.78 -8.75
C SER A 84 -13.27 -14.21 -9.31
N ARG A 85 -13.70 -15.18 -8.50
CA ARG A 85 -14.00 -16.53 -9.00
C ARG A 85 -15.24 -16.55 -9.88
N HIS A 86 -16.29 -15.81 -9.56
CA HIS A 86 -17.48 -15.73 -10.42
C HIS A 86 -17.12 -15.22 -11.82
N VAL A 87 -16.34 -14.13 -11.91
CA VAL A 87 -15.94 -13.60 -13.23
C VAL A 87 -15.03 -14.55 -14.01
N LEU A 88 -14.18 -15.34 -13.34
CA LEU A 88 -13.39 -16.40 -14.00
C LEU A 88 -14.27 -17.48 -14.65
N HIS A 89 -15.48 -17.70 -14.13
CA HIS A 89 -16.45 -18.65 -14.68
C HIS A 89 -17.51 -17.96 -15.57
N GLY A 90 -17.33 -16.68 -15.93
CA GLY A 90 -18.28 -15.92 -16.75
C GLY A 90 -19.59 -15.57 -16.03
N ALA A 91 -19.62 -15.64 -14.70
CA ALA A 91 -20.79 -15.33 -13.88
C ALA A 91 -20.71 -13.90 -13.30
N SER A 92 -21.87 -13.36 -12.92
CA SER A 92 -21.96 -12.08 -12.22
C SER A 92 -21.20 -12.12 -10.89
N PRO A 93 -20.34 -11.14 -10.58
CA PRO A 93 -19.68 -11.04 -9.28
C PRO A 93 -20.62 -10.56 -8.17
N TYR A 94 -21.81 -10.07 -8.52
CA TYR A 94 -22.74 -9.45 -7.57
C TYR A 94 -23.75 -10.45 -7.00
N PRO A 95 -23.98 -10.45 -5.68
CA PRO A 95 -25.10 -11.15 -5.09
C PRO A 95 -26.42 -10.48 -5.51
N ARG A 96 -27.52 -11.22 -5.36
CA ARG A 96 -28.86 -10.65 -5.52
C ARG A 96 -29.15 -9.72 -4.33
N PRO A 97 -29.74 -8.53 -4.53
CA PRO A 97 -30.03 -7.60 -3.43
C PRO A 97 -30.84 -8.23 -2.30
N GLU A 98 -31.78 -9.12 -2.61
CA GLU A 98 -32.67 -9.77 -1.65
C GLU A 98 -31.96 -10.85 -0.81
N ALA A 99 -30.74 -11.25 -1.20
CA ALA A 99 -29.95 -12.28 -0.53
C ALA A 99 -28.88 -11.68 0.41
N LEU A 100 -28.87 -10.35 0.60
CA LEU A 100 -27.96 -9.68 1.53
C LEU A 100 -28.36 -10.01 2.98
N ILE A 101 -27.48 -10.73 3.67
CA ILE A 101 -27.65 -11.10 5.09
C ILE A 101 -26.71 -10.27 5.98
N ASP A 102 -25.57 -9.85 5.44
CA ASP A 102 -24.55 -9.08 6.13
C ASP A 102 -23.85 -8.09 5.19
N GLU A 103 -22.93 -7.31 5.76
CA GLU A 103 -22.10 -6.35 5.03
C GLU A 103 -20.95 -6.97 4.21
N HIS A 104 -20.68 -8.27 4.35
CA HIS A 104 -19.49 -8.92 3.78
C HIS A 104 -19.68 -9.31 2.32
N GLN A 105 -19.97 -8.31 1.49
CA GLN A 105 -20.43 -8.52 0.12
C GLN A 105 -19.60 -7.71 -0.87
N PHE A 106 -19.44 -8.26 -2.08
CA PHE A 106 -18.72 -7.57 -3.13
C PHE A 106 -19.56 -6.43 -3.71
N VAL A 107 -19.10 -5.20 -3.50
CA VAL A 107 -19.78 -3.97 -3.95
C VAL A 107 -18.88 -3.04 -4.76
N TYR A 108 -17.70 -3.51 -5.15
CA TYR A 108 -16.82 -2.76 -6.04
C TYR A 108 -17.29 -2.89 -7.49
N PRO A 109 -16.87 -1.98 -8.39
CA PRO A 109 -17.12 -2.18 -9.81
C PRO A 109 -16.50 -3.49 -10.33
N PRO A 110 -17.01 -4.07 -11.44
CA PRO A 110 -16.63 -5.42 -11.87
C PRO A 110 -15.14 -5.52 -12.18
N LEU A 111 -14.53 -4.41 -12.64
CA LEU A 111 -13.11 -4.35 -12.93
C LEU A 111 -12.24 -4.78 -11.74
N ALA A 112 -12.65 -4.49 -10.50
CA ALA A 112 -11.93 -4.97 -9.32
C ALA A 112 -11.87 -6.50 -9.27
N ALA A 113 -12.98 -7.18 -9.54
CA ALA A 113 -13.02 -8.64 -9.59
C ALA A 113 -12.10 -9.20 -10.69
N PHE A 114 -12.05 -8.56 -11.86
CA PHE A 114 -11.13 -8.95 -12.94
C PHE A 114 -9.65 -8.74 -12.59
N LEU A 115 -9.30 -7.62 -11.94
CA LEU A 115 -7.92 -7.33 -11.53
C LEU A 115 -7.39 -8.37 -10.53
N PHE A 116 -8.25 -8.90 -9.67
CA PHE A 116 -7.90 -9.91 -8.66
C PHE A 116 -8.17 -11.35 -9.12
N ALA A 117 -8.71 -11.55 -10.32
CA ALA A 117 -8.97 -12.88 -10.90
C ALA A 117 -7.73 -13.80 -10.92
N PRO A 118 -6.51 -13.34 -11.29
CA PRO A 118 -5.34 -14.22 -11.27
C PRO A 118 -5.04 -14.80 -9.88
N LEU A 119 -5.24 -14.00 -8.83
CA LEU A 119 -5.03 -14.45 -7.45
C LEU A 119 -6.16 -15.37 -6.98
N ALA A 120 -7.39 -15.15 -7.46
CA ALA A 120 -8.57 -15.95 -7.13
C ALA A 120 -8.61 -17.34 -7.79
N ALA A 121 -7.77 -17.57 -8.81
CA ALA A 121 -7.52 -18.89 -9.36
C ALA A 121 -6.92 -19.85 -8.31
N LEU A 122 -6.23 -19.32 -7.30
CA LEU A 122 -5.66 -20.09 -6.20
C LEU A 122 -6.70 -20.38 -5.10
N PRO A 123 -6.53 -21.47 -4.32
CA PRO A 123 -7.32 -21.69 -3.12
C PRO A 123 -7.20 -20.50 -2.16
N PHE A 124 -8.30 -20.14 -1.48
CA PHE A 124 -8.33 -18.97 -0.59
C PHE A 124 -7.23 -18.98 0.48
N ALA A 125 -6.92 -20.18 1.01
CA ALA A 125 -5.85 -20.39 1.99
C ALA A 125 -4.45 -20.00 1.49
N VAL A 126 -4.25 -19.95 0.16
CA VAL A 126 -3.01 -19.52 -0.49
C VAL A 126 -3.13 -18.06 -0.96
N ALA A 127 -4.28 -17.71 -1.54
CA ALA A 127 -4.54 -16.38 -2.08
C ALA A 127 -4.46 -15.29 -1.00
N ALA A 128 -5.04 -15.51 0.19
CA ALA A 128 -5.07 -14.50 1.25
C ALA A 128 -3.67 -14.19 1.83
N PRO A 129 -2.81 -15.17 2.19
CA PRO A 129 -1.43 -14.87 2.58
C PRO A 129 -0.61 -14.22 1.47
N LEU A 130 -0.79 -14.62 0.21
CA LEU A 130 -0.11 -14.00 -0.92
C LEU A 130 -0.51 -12.52 -1.08
N LEU A 131 -1.80 -12.19 -0.96
CA LEU A 131 -2.25 -10.80 -0.95
C LEU A 131 -1.59 -10.03 0.19
N ALA A 132 -1.50 -10.63 1.38
CA ALA A 132 -0.87 -9.97 2.53
C ALA A 132 0.61 -9.64 2.26
N VAL A 133 1.36 -10.56 1.63
CA VAL A 133 2.75 -10.30 1.19
C VAL A 133 2.81 -9.17 0.16
N VAL A 134 1.89 -9.15 -0.81
CA VAL A 134 1.79 -8.09 -1.82
C VAL A 134 1.47 -6.74 -1.18
N GLU A 135 0.54 -6.69 -0.23
CA GLU A 135 0.18 -5.48 0.53
C GLU A 135 1.38 -4.97 1.33
N LEU A 136 2.12 -5.85 2.01
CA LEU A 136 3.33 -5.49 2.75
C LEU A 136 4.41 -4.90 1.82
N ALA A 137 4.62 -5.52 0.66
CA ALA A 137 5.51 -5.00 -0.36
C ALA A 137 5.02 -3.64 -0.88
N ALA A 138 3.71 -3.48 -1.10
CA ALA A 138 3.11 -2.23 -1.55
C ALA A 138 3.28 -1.11 -0.51
N THR A 139 3.16 -1.40 0.79
CA THR A 139 3.46 -0.43 1.86
C THR A 139 4.91 0.06 1.77
N GLY A 140 5.88 -0.86 1.65
CA GLY A 140 7.29 -0.50 1.50
C GLY A 140 7.59 0.27 0.22
N LEU A 141 6.99 -0.15 -0.91
CA LEU A 141 7.14 0.51 -2.19
C LEU A 141 6.53 1.92 -2.19
N THR A 142 5.43 2.13 -1.47
CA THR A 142 4.81 3.46 -1.29
C THR A 142 5.84 4.43 -0.72
N LEU A 143 6.51 4.05 0.37
CA LEU A 143 7.58 4.84 0.98
C LEU A 143 8.73 5.08 -0.01
N ARG A 144 9.16 4.06 -0.75
CA ARG A 144 10.22 4.18 -1.77
C ARG A 144 9.87 5.16 -2.89
N VAL A 145 8.66 5.08 -3.43
CA VAL A 145 8.17 5.96 -4.51
C VAL A 145 8.11 7.41 -4.05
N LEU A 146 7.73 7.63 -2.79
CA LEU A 146 7.75 8.95 -2.15
C LEU A 146 9.16 9.45 -1.79
N GLY A 147 10.20 8.66 -2.03
CA GLY A 147 11.59 9.03 -1.78
C GLY A 147 12.09 8.77 -0.36
N VAL A 148 11.30 8.08 0.48
CA VAL A 148 11.67 7.75 1.85
C VAL A 148 12.69 6.59 1.84
N ARG A 149 13.94 6.91 2.16
CA ARG A 149 15.06 5.94 2.20
C ARG A 149 15.47 5.54 3.61
N ASP A 150 15.01 6.27 4.62
CA ASP A 150 15.30 5.96 6.00
C ASP A 150 14.58 4.67 6.42
N TRP A 151 15.36 3.64 6.75
CA TRP A 151 14.85 2.33 7.14
C TRP A 151 13.98 2.39 8.40
N ARG A 152 14.21 3.38 9.28
CA ARG A 152 13.42 3.59 10.50
C ARG A 152 11.95 3.86 10.19
N CYS A 153 11.67 4.57 9.08
CA CYS A 153 10.31 4.85 8.63
C CYS A 153 9.55 3.58 8.24
N TYR A 154 10.24 2.55 7.73
CA TYR A 154 9.63 1.26 7.40
C TYR A 154 9.22 0.53 8.67
N GLY A 155 10.03 0.60 9.73
CA GLY A 155 9.65 0.12 11.05
C GLY A 155 8.42 0.82 11.61
N VAL A 156 8.43 2.15 11.61
CA VAL A 156 7.31 2.98 12.12
C VAL A 156 6.01 2.65 11.39
N VAL A 157 6.06 2.49 10.06
CA VAL A 157 4.86 2.21 9.27
C VAL A 157 4.24 0.85 9.63
N LEU A 158 5.05 -0.14 9.99
CA LEU A 158 4.57 -1.47 10.42
C LEU A 158 4.00 -1.46 11.83
N LEU A 159 4.33 -0.46 12.65
CA LEU A 159 3.69 -0.24 13.96
C LEU A 159 2.40 0.57 13.84
N TRP A 160 2.10 1.13 12.66
CA TRP A 160 0.95 2.00 12.49
C TRP A 160 -0.33 1.18 12.34
N TYR A 161 -1.32 1.46 13.20
CA TYR A 161 -2.57 0.70 13.29
C TYR A 161 -3.29 0.49 11.94
N PRO A 162 -3.45 1.49 11.05
CA PRO A 162 -4.10 1.28 9.75
C PRO A 162 -3.37 0.28 8.85
N VAL A 163 -2.03 0.24 8.89
CA VAL A 163 -1.24 -0.74 8.12
C VAL A 163 -1.42 -2.14 8.68
N LEU A 164 -1.36 -2.26 10.02
CA LEU A 164 -1.62 -3.53 10.70
C LEU A 164 -3.02 -4.06 10.38
N GLN A 165 -4.07 -3.23 10.49
CA GLN A 165 -5.43 -3.63 10.20
C GLN A 165 -5.62 -4.01 8.73
N ASN A 166 -5.08 -3.21 7.79
CA ASN A 166 -5.13 -3.53 6.38
C ASN A 166 -4.58 -4.93 6.09
N PHE A 167 -3.43 -5.27 6.70
CA PHE A 167 -2.80 -6.58 6.54
C PHE A 167 -3.61 -7.71 7.18
N LEU A 168 -4.06 -7.54 8.43
CA LEU A 168 -4.74 -8.60 9.18
C LEU A 168 -6.14 -8.90 8.63
N LEU A 169 -6.84 -7.88 8.11
CA LEU A 169 -8.15 -8.03 7.48
C LEU A 169 -8.03 -8.40 5.99
N GLY A 170 -6.93 -8.06 5.32
CA GLY A 170 -6.74 -8.32 3.89
C GLY A 170 -7.48 -7.30 3.01
N SER A 171 -7.47 -6.03 3.41
CA SER A 171 -7.94 -4.94 2.56
C SER A 171 -6.90 -4.62 1.47
N ILE A 172 -7.31 -3.87 0.45
CA ILE A 172 -6.47 -3.48 -0.70
C ILE A 172 -5.82 -2.09 -0.50
N THR A 173 -5.79 -1.58 0.73
CA THR A 173 -5.49 -0.16 0.98
C THR A 173 -4.03 0.19 0.72
N SER A 174 -3.06 -0.71 0.94
CA SER A 174 -1.65 -0.42 0.63
C SER A 174 -1.40 -0.44 -0.87
N LEU A 175 -2.11 -1.28 -1.64
CA LEU A 175 -2.09 -1.18 -3.11
C LEU A 175 -2.66 0.16 -3.59
N LEU A 176 -3.77 0.63 -3.00
CA LEU A 176 -4.32 1.95 -3.30
C LEU A 176 -3.34 3.09 -2.93
N ALA A 177 -2.67 2.99 -1.77
CA ALA A 177 -1.67 3.94 -1.33
C ALA A 177 -0.46 3.98 -2.27
N LEU A 178 0.00 2.82 -2.76
CA LEU A 178 1.06 2.73 -3.74
C LEU A 178 0.65 3.40 -5.05
N GLY A 179 -0.53 3.10 -5.58
CA GLY A 179 -1.04 3.74 -6.78
C GLY A 179 -1.16 5.26 -6.60
N LEU A 180 -1.62 5.73 -5.44
CA LEU A 180 -1.68 7.15 -5.12
C LEU A 180 -0.30 7.79 -5.08
N ALA A 181 0.69 7.12 -4.49
CA ALA A 181 2.07 7.59 -4.50
C ALA A 181 2.64 7.69 -5.92
N VAL A 182 2.30 6.74 -6.81
CA VAL A 182 2.66 6.80 -8.23
C VAL A 182 1.98 7.98 -8.91
N VAL A 183 0.68 8.18 -8.71
CA VAL A 183 -0.06 9.35 -9.23
C VAL A 183 0.57 10.65 -8.74
N TRP A 184 0.94 10.74 -7.46
CA TRP A 184 1.60 11.91 -6.89
C TRP A 184 2.98 12.17 -7.47
N ARG A 185 3.83 11.13 -7.54
CA ARG A 185 5.22 11.23 -8.02
C ARG A 185 5.30 11.53 -9.50
N TYR A 186 4.41 10.93 -10.29
CA TYR A 186 4.37 11.03 -11.75
C TYR A 186 3.16 11.85 -12.24
N ARG A 187 2.67 12.78 -11.43
CA ARG A 187 1.48 13.61 -11.71
C ARG A 187 1.51 14.36 -13.05
N ASP A 188 2.70 14.72 -13.52
CA ASP A 188 2.91 15.41 -14.80
C ASP A 188 3.06 14.42 -15.99
N SER A 189 3.13 13.12 -15.72
CA SER A 189 3.21 12.08 -16.75
C SER A 189 1.89 11.88 -17.46
N ARG A 190 1.91 12.03 -18.78
CA ARG A 190 0.74 11.87 -19.66
C ARG A 190 0.26 10.42 -19.84
N ARG A 191 1.02 9.44 -19.33
CA ARG A 191 0.73 7.99 -19.46
C ARG A 191 0.56 7.32 -18.10
N ALA A 192 1.57 7.45 -17.22
CA ALA A 192 1.57 6.72 -15.95
C ALA A 192 0.47 7.19 -14.99
N SER A 193 0.30 8.51 -14.82
CA SER A 193 -0.70 9.07 -13.90
C SER A 193 -2.14 8.76 -14.33
N PRO A 194 -2.55 8.92 -15.61
CA PRO A 194 -3.90 8.57 -16.03
C PRO A 194 -4.25 7.09 -15.85
N VAL A 195 -3.32 6.19 -16.20
CA VAL A 195 -3.54 4.74 -16.07
C VAL A 195 -3.63 4.33 -14.60
N ALA A 196 -2.71 4.82 -13.77
CA ALA A 196 -2.74 4.53 -12.33
C ALA A 196 -4.03 5.06 -11.67
N LEU A 197 -4.41 6.31 -11.96
CA LEU A 197 -5.62 6.90 -11.40
C LEU A 197 -6.89 6.20 -11.89
N ALA A 198 -6.96 5.80 -13.16
CA ALA A 198 -8.09 5.03 -13.67
C ALA A 198 -8.24 3.69 -12.95
N ALA A 199 -7.15 2.96 -12.74
CA ALA A 199 -7.14 1.71 -11.99
C ALA A 199 -7.58 1.92 -10.53
N LEU A 200 -7.12 2.99 -9.88
CA LEU A 200 -7.51 3.35 -8.52
C LEU A 200 -9.01 3.62 -8.39
N ILE A 201 -9.58 4.45 -9.26
CA ILE A 201 -11.01 4.78 -9.26
C ILE A 201 -11.86 3.52 -9.51
N ALA A 202 -11.43 2.68 -10.44
CA ALA A 202 -12.15 1.47 -10.77
C ALA A 202 -12.06 0.39 -9.67
N ALA A 203 -10.91 0.30 -8.98
CA ALA A 203 -10.75 -0.59 -7.83
C ALA A 203 -11.54 -0.08 -6.61
N LYS A 204 -11.53 1.24 -6.38
CA LYS A 204 -12.27 1.88 -5.29
C LYS A 204 -12.67 3.31 -5.68
N ILE A 205 -13.96 3.48 -5.97
CA ILE A 205 -14.54 4.74 -6.47
C ILE A 205 -14.23 5.95 -5.57
N PHE A 206 -13.99 5.71 -4.27
CA PHE A 206 -13.57 6.70 -3.28
C PHE A 206 -12.42 7.62 -3.74
N LEU A 207 -11.56 7.20 -4.67
CA LEU A 207 -10.42 7.99 -5.14
C LEU A 207 -10.75 8.97 -6.29
N TRP A 208 -12.01 9.08 -6.71
CA TRP A 208 -12.45 10.03 -7.73
C TRP A 208 -12.13 11.51 -7.43
N PRO A 209 -12.10 12.01 -6.16
CA PRO A 209 -11.78 13.41 -5.88
C PRO A 209 -10.37 13.83 -6.33
N LEU A 210 -9.47 12.88 -6.59
CA LEU A 210 -8.16 13.16 -7.19
C LEU A 210 -8.27 13.79 -8.59
N LEU A 211 -9.38 13.57 -9.31
CA LEU A 211 -9.67 14.25 -10.57
C LEU A 211 -9.84 15.76 -10.34
N VAL A 212 -10.51 16.15 -9.24
CA VAL A 212 -10.67 17.55 -8.83
C VAL A 212 -9.31 18.15 -8.51
N TRP A 213 -8.47 17.44 -7.75
CA TRP A 213 -7.10 17.86 -7.47
C TRP A 213 -6.26 18.06 -8.75
N LEU A 214 -6.37 17.17 -9.73
CA LEU A 214 -5.70 17.33 -11.03
C LEU A 214 -6.23 18.55 -11.80
N GLY A 215 -7.55 18.79 -11.77
CA GLY A 215 -8.14 20.01 -12.34
C GLY A 215 -7.61 21.27 -11.67
N ALA A 216 -7.65 21.34 -10.34
CA ALA A 216 -7.18 22.46 -9.54
C ALA A 216 -5.68 22.73 -9.71
N SER A 217 -4.88 21.68 -9.91
CA SER A 217 -3.44 21.80 -10.20
C SER A 217 -3.11 22.08 -11.67
N ARG A 218 -4.10 22.48 -12.47
CA ARG A 218 -3.97 22.81 -13.92
C ARG A 218 -3.50 21.63 -14.78
N ARG A 219 -3.79 20.39 -14.36
CA ARG A 219 -3.47 19.14 -15.07
C ARG A 219 -4.70 18.50 -15.70
N TRP A 220 -5.58 19.30 -16.27
CA TRP A 220 -6.89 18.89 -16.80
C TRP A 220 -6.78 17.77 -17.85
N LEU A 221 -5.80 17.79 -18.75
CA LEU A 221 -5.61 16.70 -19.72
C LEU A 221 -5.32 15.34 -19.05
N VAL A 222 -4.57 15.33 -17.95
CA VAL A 222 -4.28 14.10 -17.20
C VAL A 222 -5.56 13.61 -16.53
N GLY A 223 -6.33 14.52 -15.92
CA GLY A 223 -7.62 14.22 -15.31
C GLY A 223 -8.64 13.67 -16.31
N VAL A 224 -8.83 14.33 -17.46
CA VAL A 224 -9.75 13.87 -18.51
C VAL A 224 -9.35 12.50 -19.05
N ARG A 225 -8.06 12.24 -19.26
CA ARG A 225 -7.58 10.91 -19.68
C ARG A 225 -7.83 9.85 -18.62
N ALA A 226 -7.57 10.17 -17.35
CA ALA A 226 -7.83 9.25 -16.24
C ALA A 226 -9.32 8.89 -16.16
N LEU A 227 -10.18 9.91 -16.26
CA LEU A 227 -11.63 9.74 -16.26
C LEU A 227 -12.10 8.90 -17.46
N GLY A 228 -11.64 9.21 -18.66
CA GLY A 228 -11.97 8.46 -19.87
C GLY A 228 -11.53 7.00 -19.79
N LEU A 229 -10.33 6.73 -19.28
CA LEU A 229 -9.82 5.37 -19.05
C LEU A 229 -10.61 4.64 -17.96
N ALA A 230 -11.01 5.33 -16.88
CA ALA A 230 -11.82 4.74 -15.83
C ALA A 230 -13.20 4.34 -16.37
N ILE A 231 -13.89 5.25 -17.08
CA ILE A 231 -15.19 4.97 -17.71
C ILE A 231 -15.06 3.82 -18.71
N ALA A 232 -14.04 3.83 -19.57
CA ALA A 232 -13.82 2.78 -20.55
C ALA A 232 -13.56 1.42 -19.87
N GLY A 233 -12.72 1.38 -18.83
CA GLY A 233 -12.44 0.16 -18.08
C GLY A 233 -13.66 -0.37 -17.33
N LEU A 234 -14.46 0.52 -16.74
CA LEU A 234 -15.73 0.16 -16.10
C LEU A 234 -16.71 -0.41 -17.12
N PHE A 235 -16.95 0.28 -18.23
CA PHE A 235 -17.86 -0.17 -19.28
C PHE A 235 -17.42 -1.50 -19.88
N LEU A 236 -16.13 -1.65 -20.17
CA LEU A 236 -15.56 -2.91 -20.65
C LEU A 236 -15.77 -4.04 -19.64
N SER A 237 -15.54 -3.79 -18.34
CA SER A 237 -15.74 -4.81 -17.31
C SER A 237 -17.19 -5.28 -17.19
N TRP A 238 -18.16 -4.38 -17.37
CA TRP A 238 -19.57 -4.75 -17.45
C TRP A 238 -19.90 -5.52 -18.73
N ALA A 239 -19.36 -5.08 -19.87
CA ALA A 239 -19.57 -5.76 -21.15
C ALA A 239 -19.03 -7.20 -21.14
N LEU A 240 -17.90 -7.45 -20.49
CA LEU A 240 -17.30 -8.78 -20.36
C LEU A 240 -18.17 -9.79 -19.57
N ILE A 241 -19.05 -9.30 -18.70
CA ILE A 241 -20.04 -10.12 -17.99
C ILE A 241 -21.45 -9.99 -18.60
N GLY A 242 -21.56 -9.51 -19.83
CA GLY A 242 -22.84 -9.33 -20.52
C GLY A 242 -23.79 -8.36 -19.82
N PHE A 243 -23.25 -7.37 -19.10
CA PHE A 243 -23.98 -6.43 -18.25
C PHE A 243 -24.78 -7.09 -17.10
N ALA A 244 -24.43 -8.33 -16.73
CA ALA A 244 -25.08 -9.05 -15.64
C ALA A 244 -24.93 -8.30 -14.31
N GLY A 245 -26.06 -7.91 -13.71
CA GLY A 245 -26.12 -7.17 -12.46
C GLY A 245 -26.21 -5.64 -12.58
N LEU A 246 -26.05 -5.06 -13.78
CA LEU A 246 -26.02 -3.59 -13.94
C LEU A 246 -27.35 -2.95 -13.48
N GLY A 247 -28.49 -3.54 -13.86
CA GLY A 247 -29.81 -3.03 -13.49
C GLY A 247 -30.15 -3.16 -12.00
N SER A 248 -29.53 -4.10 -11.29
CA SER A 248 -29.74 -4.32 -9.86
C SER A 248 -28.66 -3.68 -8.98
N TYR A 249 -27.56 -3.20 -9.56
CA TYR A 249 -26.39 -2.72 -8.83
C TYR A 249 -26.70 -1.54 -7.91
N LEU A 250 -27.48 -0.56 -8.38
CA LEU A 250 -27.87 0.58 -7.52
C LEU A 250 -28.78 0.14 -6.37
N ARG A 251 -29.65 -0.85 -6.60
CA ARG A 251 -30.51 -1.43 -5.55
C ARG A 251 -29.68 -2.20 -4.52
N LEU A 252 -28.68 -2.95 -4.99
CA LEU A 252 -27.70 -3.63 -4.12
C LEU A 252 -26.99 -2.62 -3.20
N LEU A 253 -26.55 -1.48 -3.74
CA LEU A 253 -25.89 -0.44 -2.96
C LEU A 253 -26.83 0.25 -1.97
N ASP A 254 -28.09 0.53 -2.33
CA ASP A 254 -29.06 1.11 -1.40
C ASP A 254 -29.38 0.15 -0.24
N GLU A 255 -29.55 -1.14 -0.55
CA GLU A 255 -29.83 -2.16 0.46
C GLU A 255 -28.64 -2.34 1.41
N LEU A 256 -27.42 -2.42 0.88
CA LEU A 256 -26.22 -2.46 1.71
C LEU A 256 -26.09 -1.20 2.58
N SER A 257 -26.36 -0.02 2.02
CA SER A 257 -26.34 1.24 2.78
C SER A 257 -27.36 1.25 3.93
N ARG A 258 -28.54 0.65 3.73
CA ARG A 258 -29.55 0.44 4.80
C ARG A 258 -29.08 -0.54 5.87
N LEU A 259 -28.36 -1.60 5.49
CA LEU A 259 -27.81 -2.55 6.46
C LEU A 259 -26.69 -1.92 7.31
N GLU A 260 -25.84 -1.10 6.68
CA GLU A 260 -24.65 -0.53 7.31
C GLU A 260 -24.86 0.82 7.99
N GLN A 261 -26.03 1.45 7.83
CA GLN A 261 -26.27 2.83 8.27
C GLN A 261 -25.92 3.08 9.74
N TRP A 262 -26.14 2.10 10.63
CA TRP A 262 -25.88 2.23 12.07
C TRP A 262 -24.45 1.84 12.47
N LYS A 263 -23.73 1.11 11.61
CA LYS A 263 -22.31 0.73 11.79
C LYS A 263 -21.35 1.78 11.22
N SER A 264 -21.89 2.76 10.48
CA SER A 264 -21.12 3.75 9.73
C SER A 264 -20.76 5.00 10.55
N TYR A 265 -19.69 5.70 10.15
CA TYR A 265 -19.39 7.05 10.64
C TYR A 265 -19.95 8.09 9.66
N SER A 266 -21.26 8.36 9.74
CA SER A 266 -21.96 9.27 8.84
C SER A 266 -22.92 10.21 9.60
N ALA A 267 -23.35 11.30 8.95
CA ALA A 267 -24.40 12.17 9.50
C ALA A 267 -25.70 11.40 9.77
N VAL A 268 -25.99 10.39 8.94
CA VAL A 268 -27.14 9.49 9.13
C VAL A 268 -26.98 8.66 10.41
N ALA A 269 -25.80 8.08 10.63
CA ALA A 269 -25.50 7.32 11.85
C ALA A 269 -25.60 8.18 13.11
N LEU A 270 -25.11 9.43 13.03
CA LEU A 270 -25.24 10.40 14.13
C LEU A 270 -26.72 10.72 14.41
N GLY A 271 -27.53 10.97 13.38
CA GLY A 271 -28.97 11.21 13.53
C GLY A 271 -29.66 10.05 14.25
N MET A 272 -29.36 8.82 13.86
CA MET A 272 -29.90 7.63 14.52
C MET A 272 -29.38 7.45 15.95
N ALA A 273 -28.12 7.76 16.22
CA ALA A 273 -27.57 7.77 17.58
C ALA A 273 -28.26 8.80 18.48
N LEU A 274 -28.79 9.88 17.88
CA LEU A 274 -29.61 10.90 18.55
C LEU A 274 -31.10 10.54 18.63
N GLY A 275 -31.49 9.33 18.21
CA GLY A 275 -32.86 8.81 18.32
C GLY A 275 -33.76 9.08 17.12
N LEU A 276 -33.23 9.64 16.04
CA LEU A 276 -33.99 9.82 14.80
C LEU A 276 -34.16 8.49 14.04
N THR A 277 -35.24 8.37 13.30
CA THR A 277 -35.40 7.27 12.33
C THR A 277 -34.38 7.38 11.20
N GLY A 278 -34.12 6.27 10.50
CA GLY A 278 -33.22 6.28 9.33
C GLY A 278 -33.70 7.23 8.21
N GLY A 279 -35.01 7.44 8.09
CA GLY A 279 -35.59 8.38 7.12
C GLY A 279 -35.30 9.84 7.48
N GLU A 280 -35.58 10.23 8.72
CA GLU A 280 -35.30 11.58 9.23
C GLU A 280 -33.80 11.91 9.18
N SER A 281 -32.97 10.95 9.57
CA SER A 281 -31.51 11.08 9.54
C SER A 281 -30.98 11.30 8.11
N ARG A 282 -31.57 10.66 7.09
CA ARG A 282 -31.22 10.88 5.68
C ARG A 282 -31.69 12.22 5.16
N ALA A 283 -32.90 12.65 5.54
CA ALA A 283 -33.44 13.95 5.15
C ALA A 283 -32.56 15.09 5.68
N LEU A 284 -32.14 15.00 6.94
CA LEU A 284 -31.23 15.97 7.55
C LEU A 284 -29.84 15.97 6.94
N ALA A 285 -29.31 14.81 6.52
CA ALA A 285 -28.00 14.72 5.88
C ALA A 285 -27.96 15.36 4.48
N LEU A 286 -29.12 15.64 3.87
CA LEU A 286 -29.26 16.25 2.54
C LEU A 286 -29.68 17.73 2.58
N ALA A 287 -30.07 18.25 3.74
CA ALA A 287 -30.46 19.64 3.96
C ALA A 287 -29.23 20.53 4.21
#